data_AF-J3DN94-F1
#
_entry.id   AF-J3DN94-F1
#
_cell.length_a   1.000
_cell.length_b   1.000
_cell.length_c   1.000
_cell.angle_alpha   90.00
_cell.angle_beta   90.00
_cell.angle_gamma   90.00
#
_symmetry.space_group_name_H-M   'P 1'
#
loop_
_entity.id
_entity.type
_entity.pdbx_description
1 polymer ?
#
loop_
_entity_poly.entity_id
_entity_poly.type
_entity_poly.pdbx_seq_one_letter_code
_entity_poly.pdbx_strand_id
1 'polypeptide(L)'
;MSIIESDWKKFKELHKLALDRFCQGVLADAQTITQHDALSAQARYGMLYRLMRDRDNDIVRTFDPYSRSSALMALRMMVRHDLLTDAELSVLSEATREEIADVVRQPYEIEWADEIVQQD
;
A
#
# COMPACT_ATOMS: atom_id res chain seq x y z
N MET A 1 1.11 -19.51 9.16
CA MET A 1 1.68 -20.45 8.18
C MET A 1 2.89 -19.78 7.54
N SER A 2 3.92 -20.51 7.11
CA SER A 2 5.13 -19.96 6.47
C SER A 2 5.18 -20.39 5.01
N ILE A 3 5.58 -19.50 4.10
CA ILE A 3 5.64 -19.81 2.67
C ILE A 3 6.84 -20.73 2.34
N ILE A 4 6.67 -21.55 1.29
CA ILE A 4 7.72 -22.45 0.80
C ILE A 4 8.92 -21.66 0.25
N GLU A 5 10.09 -22.30 0.19
CA GLU A 5 11.35 -21.62 -0.18
C GLU A 5 11.34 -21.03 -1.59
N SER A 6 10.69 -21.72 -2.55
CA SER A 6 10.56 -21.21 -3.92
C SER A 6 9.73 -19.92 -3.97
N ASP A 7 8.63 -19.85 -3.22
CA ASP A 7 7.78 -18.67 -3.15
C ASP A 7 8.43 -17.55 -2.34
N TRP A 8 9.25 -17.87 -1.33
CA TRP A 8 10.06 -16.87 -0.62
C TRP A 8 10.98 -16.11 -1.58
N LYS A 9 11.62 -16.79 -2.55
CA LYS A 9 12.46 -16.12 -3.55
C LYS A 9 11.65 -15.15 -4.42
N LYS A 10 10.47 -15.57 -4.87
CA LYS A 10 9.57 -14.76 -5.71
C LYS A 10 8.99 -13.58 -4.93
N PHE A 11 8.60 -13.83 -3.68
CA PHE A 11 8.09 -12.82 -2.75
C PHE A 11 9.05 -11.63 -2.63
N LYS A 12 10.35 -11.86 -2.54
CA LYS A 12 11.33 -10.77 -2.42
C LYS A 12 11.31 -9.83 -3.63
N GLU A 13 11.07 -10.34 -4.84
CA GLU A 13 10.97 -9.50 -6.03
C GLU A 13 9.61 -8.79 -6.09
N LEU A 14 8.52 -9.48 -5.73
CA LEU A 14 7.19 -8.87 -5.61
C LEU A 14 7.15 -7.78 -4.54
N HIS A 15 7.84 -7.97 -3.41
CA HIS A 15 7.93 -7.01 -2.31
C HIS A 15 8.59 -5.71 -2.77
N LYS A 16 9.73 -5.79 -3.46
CA LYS A 16 10.39 -4.61 -4.05
C LYS A 16 9.49 -3.88 -5.04
N LEU A 17 8.84 -4.62 -5.93
CA LEU A 17 7.94 -4.05 -6.93
C LEU A 17 6.74 -3.34 -6.29
N ALA A 18 6.12 -3.98 -5.30
CA ALA A 18 5.00 -3.41 -4.56
C ALA A 18 5.42 -2.15 -3.78
N LEU A 19 6.61 -2.14 -3.17
CA LEU A 19 7.14 -0.98 -2.46
C LEU A 19 7.39 0.19 -3.40
N ASP A 20 7.98 -0.05 -4.57
CA ASP A 20 8.20 0.98 -5.59
C ASP A 20 6.87 1.60 -6.05
N ARG A 21 5.87 0.77 -6.38
CA ARG A 21 4.53 1.23 -6.76
C ARG A 21 3.83 2.00 -5.65
N PHE A 22 3.94 1.52 -4.42
CA PHE A 22 3.39 2.21 -3.25
C PHE A 22 3.99 3.61 -3.14
N CYS A 23 5.33 3.72 -3.16
CA CYS A 23 6.03 5.00 -3.07
C CYS A 23 5.65 5.95 -4.22
N GLN A 24 5.53 5.43 -5.45
CA GLN A 24 5.08 6.21 -6.61
C GLN A 24 3.65 6.74 -6.43
N GLY A 25 2.74 5.91 -5.92
CA GLY A 25 1.36 6.32 -5.59
C GLY A 25 1.33 7.44 -4.54
N VAL A 26 2.09 7.29 -3.46
CA VAL A 26 2.19 8.33 -2.41
C VAL A 26 2.73 9.65 -2.96
N LEU A 27 3.71 9.61 -3.86
CA LEU A 27 4.25 10.81 -4.51
C LEU A 27 3.24 11.47 -5.46
N ALA A 28 2.45 10.67 -6.19
CA ALA A 28 1.37 11.17 -7.03
C ALA A 28 0.25 11.83 -6.20
N ASP A 29 -0.13 11.21 -5.07
CA ASP A 29 -1.09 11.78 -4.13
C ASP A 29 -0.58 13.12 -3.56
N ALA A 30 0.68 13.15 -3.14
CA ALA A 30 1.33 14.35 -2.64
C ALA A 30 1.36 15.48 -3.68
N GLN A 31 1.65 15.15 -4.93
CA GLN A 31 1.58 16.11 -6.03
C GLN A 31 0.16 16.65 -6.21
N THR A 32 -0.84 15.76 -6.17
CA THR A 32 -2.25 16.14 -6.30
C THR A 32 -2.68 17.11 -5.20
N ILE A 33 -2.29 16.85 -3.95
CA ILE A 33 -2.56 17.75 -2.81
C ILE A 33 -1.84 19.09 -2.99
N THR A 34 -0.55 19.07 -3.33
CA THR A 34 0.25 20.30 -3.43
C THR A 34 -0.14 21.19 -4.59
N GLN A 35 -0.69 20.63 -5.67
CA GLN A 35 -1.16 21.36 -6.86
C GLN A 35 -2.65 21.73 -6.81
N HIS A 36 -3.35 21.44 -5.70
CA HIS A 36 -4.77 21.73 -5.56
C HIS A 36 -5.04 23.22 -5.29
N ASP A 37 -5.17 24.02 -6.34
CA ASP A 37 -5.25 25.49 -6.26
C ASP A 37 -6.47 26.04 -5.51
N ALA A 38 -7.54 25.25 -5.36
CA ALA A 38 -8.71 25.67 -4.57
C ALA A 38 -8.45 25.64 -3.05
N LEU A 39 -7.37 24.99 -2.59
CA LEU A 39 -7.01 24.91 -1.18
C LEU A 39 -5.97 25.97 -0.80
N SER A 40 -6.11 26.53 0.40
CA SER A 40 -5.08 27.40 0.96
C SER A 40 -3.74 26.65 1.13
N ALA A 41 -2.63 27.40 1.15
CA ALA A 41 -1.31 26.79 1.38
C ALA A 41 -1.24 26.03 2.72
N GLN A 42 -1.89 26.55 3.77
CA GLN A 42 -1.98 25.90 5.07
C GLN A 42 -2.80 24.59 5.02
N ALA A 43 -3.91 24.58 4.28
CA ALA A 43 -4.73 23.38 4.11
C ALA A 43 -3.97 22.28 3.36
N ARG A 44 -3.31 22.64 2.24
CA ARG A 44 -2.44 21.72 1.49
C ARG A 44 -1.32 21.15 2.35
N TYR A 45 -0.65 22.00 3.14
CA TYR A 45 0.39 21.54 4.08
C TYR A 45 -0.16 20.53 5.10
N GLY A 46 -1.30 20.82 5.72
CA GLY A 46 -1.92 19.94 6.72
C GLY A 46 -2.42 18.61 6.13
N MET A 47 -2.90 18.61 4.89
CA MET A 47 -3.27 17.38 4.18
C MET A 47 -2.04 16.55 3.81
N LEU A 48 -0.99 17.19 3.27
CA LEU A 48 0.26 16.51 2.93
C LEU A 48 0.91 15.85 4.16
N TYR A 49 0.93 16.56 5.30
CA TYR A 49 1.45 16.01 6.55
C TYR A 49 0.69 14.74 6.99
N ARG A 50 -0.65 14.77 6.93
CA ARG A 50 -1.49 13.61 7.26
C ARG A 50 -1.22 12.45 6.33
N LEU A 51 -1.23 12.69 5.02
CA LEU A 51 -0.91 11.68 4.00
C LEU A 51 0.44 11.02 4.30
N MET A 52 1.50 11.80 4.49
CA MET A 52 2.85 11.25 4.72
C MET A 52 2.92 10.42 6.00
N ARG A 53 2.31 10.91 7.09
CA ARG A 53 2.27 10.19 8.36
C ARG A 53 1.51 8.87 8.25
N ASP A 54 0.36 8.88 7.58
CA ASP A 54 -0.48 7.69 7.47
C ASP A 54 0.21 6.64 6.56
N ARG A 55 0.83 7.08 5.46
CA ARG A 55 1.59 6.20 4.55
C ARG A 55 2.88 5.66 5.16
N ASP A 56 3.55 6.40 6.04
CA ASP A 56 4.70 5.90 6.80
C ASP A 56 4.29 4.73 7.72
N ASN A 57 3.13 4.82 8.37
CA ASN A 57 2.58 3.71 9.14
C ASN A 57 2.26 2.49 8.25
N ASP A 58 1.76 2.71 7.04
CA ASP A 58 1.50 1.64 6.08
C ASP A 58 2.79 0.96 5.61
N ILE A 59 3.88 1.72 5.46
CA ILE A 59 5.21 1.17 5.16
C ILE A 59 5.66 0.20 6.25
N VAL A 60 5.64 0.67 7.50
CA VAL A 60 6.06 -0.13 8.66
C VAL A 60 5.19 -1.38 8.83
N ARG A 61 3.90 -1.31 8.52
CA ARG A 61 2.99 -2.46 8.65
C ARG A 61 3.13 -3.47 7.52
N THR A 62 3.36 -2.99 6.30
CA THR A 62 3.30 -3.83 5.09
C THR A 62 4.67 -4.36 4.68
N PHE A 63 5.71 -3.53 4.78
CA PHE A 63 7.00 -3.82 4.14
C PHE A 63 8.14 -4.12 5.13
N ASP A 64 8.15 -3.53 6.33
CA ASP A 64 9.19 -3.82 7.33
C ASP A 64 9.20 -5.28 7.82
N PRO A 65 8.05 -5.99 7.95
CA PRO A 65 8.04 -7.40 8.32
C PRO A 65 8.64 -8.28 7.20
N TYR A 66 9.96 -8.43 7.19
CA TYR A 66 10.70 -9.09 6.12
C TYR A 66 11.25 -10.46 6.54
N SER A 67 10.34 -11.42 6.75
CA SER A 67 10.67 -12.80 7.10
C SER A 67 9.74 -13.78 6.40
N ARG A 68 10.12 -15.06 6.32
CA ARG A 68 9.27 -16.09 5.69
C ARG A 68 7.94 -16.30 6.38
N SER A 69 7.89 -16.14 7.71
CA SER A 69 6.67 -16.27 8.50
C SER A 69 5.76 -15.04 8.39
N SER A 70 6.31 -13.85 8.09
CA SER A 70 5.53 -12.63 7.87
C SER A 70 5.14 -12.41 6.40
N ALA A 71 5.80 -13.10 5.45
CA ALA A 71 5.60 -12.92 4.02
C ALA A 71 4.14 -13.07 3.56
N LEU A 72 3.40 -14.02 4.13
CA LEU A 72 1.99 -14.21 3.78
C LEU A 72 1.14 -13.01 4.19
N MET A 73 1.37 -12.47 5.40
CA MET A 73 0.67 -11.27 5.85
C MET A 73 1.03 -10.06 4.99
N ALA A 74 2.32 -9.90 4.66
CA ALA A 74 2.79 -8.85 3.76
C ALA A 74 2.14 -8.94 2.37
N LEU A 75 2.05 -10.15 1.78
CA LEU A 75 1.34 -10.38 0.51
C LEU A 75 -0.13 -9.98 0.60
N ARG A 76 -0.84 -10.38 1.66
CA ARG A 76 -2.24 -10.00 1.87
C ARG A 76 -2.40 -8.47 1.93
N MET A 77 -1.49 -7.76 2.59
CA MET A 77 -1.51 -6.30 2.63
C MET A 77 -1.21 -5.68 1.25
N MET A 78 -0.23 -6.19 0.51
CA MET A 78 0.06 -5.72 -0.85
C MET A 78 -1.11 -5.94 -1.81
N VAL A 79 -1.80 -7.07 -1.73
CA VAL A 79 -3.02 -7.34 -2.51
C VAL A 79 -4.17 -6.46 -2.08
N ARG A 80 -4.38 -6.30 -0.77
CA ARG A 80 -5.40 -5.39 -0.23
C ARG A 80 -5.22 -3.98 -0.80
N HIS A 81 -4.00 -3.48 -0.88
CA HIS A 81 -3.73 -2.14 -1.42
C HIS A 81 -3.55 -2.09 -2.94
N ASP A 82 -3.93 -3.15 -3.64
CA ASP A 82 -3.90 -3.25 -5.10
C ASP A 82 -2.51 -3.00 -5.73
N LEU A 83 -1.43 -3.35 -5.01
CA LEU A 83 -0.05 -3.08 -5.44
C LEU A 83 0.49 -4.12 -6.44
N LEU A 84 -0.16 -5.29 -6.51
CA LEU A 84 0.23 -6.41 -7.35
C LEU A 84 -0.95 -6.89 -8.20
N THR A 85 -0.68 -7.14 -9.47
CA THR A 85 -1.67 -7.69 -10.41
C THR A 85 -1.81 -9.20 -10.24
N ASP A 86 -2.95 -9.77 -10.65
CA ASP A 86 -3.15 -11.23 -10.62
C ASP A 86 -2.09 -11.98 -11.47
N ALA A 87 -1.66 -11.37 -12.57
CA ALA A 87 -0.59 -11.91 -13.42
C ALA A 87 0.75 -12.00 -12.68
N GLU A 88 1.10 -11.01 -11.87
CA GLU A 88 2.31 -11.03 -11.05
C GLU A 88 2.22 -12.03 -9.91
N LEU A 89 1.03 -12.19 -9.31
CA LEU A 89 0.79 -13.20 -8.27
C LEU A 89 0.78 -14.62 -8.84
N SER A 90 0.53 -14.80 -10.13
CA SER A 90 0.50 -16.11 -10.80
C SER A 90 1.84 -16.86 -10.75
N VAL A 91 2.94 -16.17 -10.42
CA VAL A 91 4.25 -16.81 -10.24
C VAL A 91 4.32 -17.62 -8.95
N LEU A 92 3.50 -17.31 -7.94
CA LEU A 92 3.45 -18.01 -6.66
C LEU A 92 2.78 -19.40 -6.81
N SER A 93 3.03 -20.29 -5.85
CA SER A 93 2.35 -21.58 -5.82
C SER A 93 0.85 -21.43 -5.57
N GLU A 94 0.07 -22.45 -5.99
CA GLU A 94 -1.38 -22.46 -5.78
C GLU A 94 -1.75 -22.29 -4.30
N ALA A 95 -1.08 -23.02 -3.40
CA ALA A 95 -1.32 -22.92 -1.96
C ALA A 95 -1.14 -21.48 -1.45
N THR A 96 -0.11 -20.76 -1.90
CA THR A 96 0.09 -19.36 -1.51
C THR A 96 -1.00 -18.44 -2.09
N ARG A 97 -1.50 -18.74 -3.30
CA ARG A 97 -2.58 -17.97 -3.93
C ARG A 97 -3.92 -18.20 -3.25
N GLU A 98 -4.24 -19.42 -2.85
CA GLU A 98 -5.44 -19.75 -2.10
C GLU A 98 -5.49 -18.98 -0.77
N GLU A 99 -4.34 -18.87 -0.08
CA GLU A 99 -4.19 -18.13 1.17
C GLU A 99 -4.34 -16.60 1.03
N ILE A 100 -4.42 -16.05 -0.17
CA ILE A 100 -4.65 -14.61 -0.40
C ILE A 100 -5.89 -14.34 -1.25
N ALA A 101 -6.63 -15.37 -1.66
CA ALA A 101 -7.76 -15.25 -2.58
C ALA A 101 -8.98 -14.53 -1.98
N ASP A 102 -9.12 -14.53 -0.66
CA ASP A 102 -10.21 -13.86 0.06
C ASP A 102 -9.95 -12.36 0.29
N VAL A 103 -8.77 -11.86 -0.08
CA VAL A 103 -8.41 -10.46 0.14
C VAL A 103 -9.16 -9.56 -0.85
N VAL A 104 -10.04 -8.72 -0.30
CA VAL A 104 -10.68 -7.65 -1.06
C VAL A 104 -9.67 -6.53 -1.33
N ARG A 105 -9.53 -6.14 -2.60
CA ARG A 105 -8.71 -5.02 -3.06
C ARG A 105 -9.40 -3.70 -2.72
N GLN A 106 -8.69 -2.83 -2.02
CA GLN A 106 -9.05 -1.49 -1.59
C GLN A 106 -7.83 -0.57 -1.80
N PRO A 107 -7.74 0.08 -2.97
CA PRO A 107 -6.69 1.06 -3.26
C PRO A 107 -6.71 2.21 -2.24
N TYR A 108 -5.56 2.87 -2.10
CA TYR A 108 -5.50 4.09 -1.30
C TYR A 108 -6.26 5.22 -2.01
N GLU A 109 -7.13 5.88 -1.26
CA GLU A 109 -7.85 7.09 -1.71
C GLU A 109 -7.38 8.29 -0.88
N ILE A 110 -7.39 9.47 -1.51
CA ILE A 110 -7.12 10.73 -0.82
C ILE A 110 -8.42 11.20 -0.17
N GLU A 111 -8.45 11.22 1.16
CA GLU A 111 -9.52 11.86 1.92
C GLU A 111 -9.33 13.38 1.89
N TRP A 112 -10.25 14.10 1.23
CA TRP A 112 -10.16 15.55 1.10
C TRP A 112 -10.70 16.27 2.33
N ALA A 113 -10.01 17.33 2.76
CA ALA A 113 -10.34 18.03 4.00
C ALA A 113 -11.73 18.70 4.01
N ASP A 114 -12.37 18.90 2.85
CA ASP A 114 -13.74 19.44 2.77
C ASP A 114 -14.79 18.48 3.37
N GLU A 115 -14.43 17.23 3.65
CA GLU A 115 -15.24 16.26 4.42
C GLU A 115 -15.07 16.41 5.95
N ILE A 116 -14.05 17.15 6.39
CA ILE A 116 -13.85 17.54 7.80
C ILE A 116 -14.20 19.03 7.91
N VAL A 117 -15.42 19.39 7.52
CA VAL A 117 -16.07 20.55 8.14
C VAL A 117 -16.34 20.11 9.57
N GLN A 118 -15.42 20.43 10.49
CA GLN A 118 -15.76 20.48 11.90
C GLN A 118 -17.01 21.35 12.00
N GLN A 119 -18.16 20.71 12.24
CA GLN A 119 -19.34 21.41 12.71
C GLN A 119 -18.93 22.15 13.99
N ASP A 120 -19.23 23.44 13.97
CA ASP A 120 -18.91 24.49 14.96
C ASP A 120 -18.89 24.04 16.44
#